data_AF-A0A840YS08-F1
#
_entry.id   AF-A0A840YS08-F1
#
_cell.length_a   1.000
_cell.length_b   1.000
_cell.length_c   1.000
_cell.angle_alpha   90.00
_cell.angle_beta   90.00
_cell.angle_gamma   90.00
#
_symmetry.space_group_name_H-M   'P 1'
#
loop_
_entity.id
_entity.type
_entity.pdbx_description
1 polymer ?
#
loop_
_entity_poly.entity_id
_entity_poly.type
_entity_poly.pdbx_seq_one_letter_code
_entity_poly.pdbx_strand_id
1 'polypeptide(L)' 'MLRKTTPERALELARDSSCRDVEQIKRTLNAEGYSGVNQHLAGLSIRKQIRASIAARSAQMPAAT' A
#
# COMPACT_ATOMS: atom_id res chain seq x y z
N MET A 1 18.08 -13.12 0.31
CA MET A 1 17.36 -11.89 -0.10
C MET A 1 15.88 -12.18 0.02
N LEU A 2 15.17 -11.59 0.99
CA LEU A 2 13.76 -11.88 1.21
C LEU A 2 12.93 -11.20 0.11
N ARG A 3 12.34 -11.99 -0.80
CA ARG A 3 11.50 -11.47 -1.88
C ARG A 3 10.17 -11.04 -1.25
N LYS A 4 9.94 -9.73 -1.14
CA LYS A 4 8.74 -9.15 -0.53
C LYS A 4 7.50 -9.64 -1.27
N THR A 5 6.50 -10.09 -0.52
CA THR A 5 5.23 -10.49 -1.11
C THR A 5 4.42 -9.27 -1.55
N THR A 6 3.50 -9.45 -2.50
CA THR A 6 2.61 -8.38 -3.00
C THR A 6 1.90 -7.58 -1.90
N PRO A 7 1.30 -8.21 -0.85
CA PRO A 7 0.67 -7.46 0.24
C PRO A 7 1.67 -6.69 1.12
N GLU A 8 2.88 -7.21 1.34
CA GLU A 8 3.92 -6.51 2.09
C GLU A 8 4.39 -5.26 1.36
N ARG A 9 4.65 -5.38 0.05
CA ARG A 9 5.02 -4.24 -0.79
C ARG A 9 3.89 -3.21 -0.87
N ALA A 10 2.63 -3.66 -0.90
CA ALA A 10 1.47 -2.78 -0.84
C ALA A 10 1.41 -1.97 0.47
N LEU A 11 1.72 -2.61 1.60
CA LEU A 11 1.79 -1.95 2.91
C LEU A 11 2.94 -0.95 2.99
N GLU A 12 4.10 -1.28 2.42
CA GLU A 12 5.20 -0.31 2.31
C GLU A 12 4.78 0.92 1.49
N LEU A 13 4.17 0.71 0.32
CA LEU A 13 3.69 1.81 -0.52
C LEU A 13 2.61 2.65 0.15
N ALA A 14 1.75 2.04 0.98
CA ALA A 14 0.75 2.73 1.78
C ALA A 14 1.35 3.62 2.87
N ARG A 15 2.51 3.24 3.40
CA ARG A 15 3.29 4.00 4.39
C ARG A 15 4.17 5.04 3.72
N ASP A 16 4.64 4.75 2.50
CA ASP A 16 5.42 5.67 1.69
C ASP A 16 4.57 6.84 1.20
N SER A 17 5.23 7.99 0.97
CA SER A 17 4.52 9.19 0.56
C SER A 17 3.96 9.15 -0.86
N SER A 18 4.42 8.20 -1.68
CA SER A 18 4.13 8.10 -3.11
C SER A 18 2.71 7.66 -3.45
N CYS A 19 2.02 6.92 -2.58
CA CYS A 19 0.67 6.42 -2.84
C CYS A 19 -0.36 6.98 -1.85
N ARG A 20 -1.46 7.52 -2.37
CA ARG A 20 -2.59 8.03 -1.57
C ARG A 20 -3.82 7.12 -1.60
N ASP A 21 -3.87 6.18 -2.55
CA ASP A 21 -5.01 5.30 -2.75
C ASP A 21 -4.59 3.87 -3.07
N VAL A 22 -5.49 2.93 -2.76
CA VAL A 22 -5.33 1.49 -3.09
C VAL A 22 -5.13 1.29 -4.59
N GLU A 23 -5.76 2.11 -5.44
CA GLU A 23 -5.57 2.05 -6.89
C GLU A 23 -4.17 2.47 -7.32
N GLN A 24 -3.61 3.50 -6.69
CA GLN A 24 -2.24 3.94 -6.93
C GLN A 24 -1.25 2.83 -6.55
N ILE A 25 -1.46 2.20 -5.40
CA ILE A 25 -0.67 1.05 -4.95
C ILE A 25 -0.74 -0.08 -5.98
N LYS A 26 -1.94 -0.38 -6.51
CA LYS A 26 -2.12 -1.42 -7.55
C LYS A 26 -1.36 -1.09 -8.84
N ARG A 27 -1.35 0.19 -9.26
CA ARG A 27 -0.59 0.66 -10.42
C ARG A 27 0.90 0.53 -10.20
N THR A 28 1.42 0.97 -9.06
CA THR A 28 2.85 0.88 -8.73
C THR A 28 3.31 -0.57 -8.66
N LEU A 29 2.54 -1.45 -8.03
CA LEU A 29 2.85 -2.88 -7.98
C LEU A 29 2.83 -3.52 -9.38
N ASN A 30 1.88 -3.17 -10.25
CA ASN A 30 1.89 -3.63 -11.64
C ASN A 30 3.12 -3.11 -12.40
N ALA A 31 3.48 -1.83 -12.20
CA ALA A 31 4.64 -1.23 -12.85
C ALA A 31 5.97 -1.87 -12.39
N GLU A 32 6.05 -2.31 -11.13
CA GLU A 32 7.19 -3.09 -10.61
C GLU A 32 7.17 -4.57 -11.05
N GLY A 33 6.15 -5.02 -11.79
CA GLY A 33 6.06 -6.39 -12.31
C GLY A 33 5.48 -7.41 -11.31
N TYR A 34 4.78 -6.96 -10.27
CA TYR A 34 4.04 -7.86 -9.39
C TYR A 34 2.79 -8.38 -10.10
N SER A 35 2.67 -9.71 -10.20
CA SER A 35 1.49 -10.39 -10.72
C SER A 35 0.46 -10.68 -9.63
N GLY A 36 -0.81 -10.82 -10.02
CA GLY A 36 -1.88 -11.21 -9.09
C GLY A 36 -2.26 -10.13 -8.07
N VAL A 37 -1.83 -8.87 -8.26
CA VAL A 37 -2.07 -7.77 -7.31
C VAL A 37 -3.53 -7.67 -6.91
N ASN A 38 -4.45 -7.81 -7.86
CA ASN A 38 -5.88 -7.72 -7.57
C ASN A 38 -6.37 -8.88 -6.69
N GLN A 39 -5.79 -10.08 -6.86
CA GLN A 39 -6.13 -11.28 -6.08
C GLN A 39 -5.54 -11.19 -4.66
N HIS A 40 -4.29 -10.77 -4.54
CA HIS A 40 -3.62 -10.53 -3.25
C HIS A 40 -4.24 -9.36 -2.48
N LEU A 41 -4.73 -8.33 -3.18
CA LEU A 41 -5.40 -7.17 -2.60
C LEU A 41 -6.94 -7.28 -2.60
N ALA A 42 -7.50 -8.43 -2.97
CA ALA A 42 -8.94 -8.69 -2.89
C ALA A 42 -9.40 -8.87 -1.44
N GLY A 43 -8.50 -9.33 -0.56
CA GLY A 43 -8.81 -9.59 0.84
C GLY A 43 -9.28 -8.33 1.59
N LEU A 44 -10.47 -8.41 2.20
CA LEU A 44 -11.04 -7.35 3.04
C LEU A 44 -10.07 -6.88 4.14
N SER A 45 -9.35 -7.81 4.77
CA SER A 45 -8.36 -7.50 5.81
C SER A 45 -7.20 -6.67 5.27
N ILE A 46 -6.64 -7.01 4.10
CA ILE A 46 -5.54 -6.26 3.51
C ILE A 46 -5.99 -4.86 3.10
N ARG A 47 -7.18 -4.74 2.49
CA ARG A 47 -7.74 -3.43 2.11
C ARG A 47 -7.95 -2.53 3.32
N LYS A 48 -8.45 -3.11 4.43
CA LYS A 48 -8.57 -2.40 5.71
C LYS A 48 -7.20 -1.96 6.23
N GLN A 49 -6.20 -2.82 6.22
CA GLN A 49 -4.85 -2.46 6.69
C GLN A 49 -4.20 -1.36 5.84
N ILE A 50 -4.33 -1.43 4.51
CA ILE A 50 -3.83 -0.40 3.60
C ILE A 50 -4.51 0.94 3.88
N ARG A 51 -5.85 0.96 3.95
CA ARG A 51 -6.59 2.19 4.29
C ARG A 51 -6.23 2.73 5.67
N ALA A 52 -6.10 1.85 6.66
CA ALA A 52 -5.67 2.23 8.00
C ALA A 52 -4.25 2.80 8.00
N SER A 53 -3.33 2.26 7.19
CA SER A 53 -1.96 2.78 7.08
C SER A 53 -1.91 4.16 6.43
N ILE A 54 -2.68 4.37 5.35
CA ILE A 54 -2.82 5.67 4.68
C ILE A 54 -3.44 6.70 5.64
N ALA A 55 -4.52 6.33 6.33
CA ALA A 55 -5.20 7.19 7.30
C ALA A 55 -4.32 7.49 8.51
N ALA A 56 -3.65 6.48 9.06
CA ALA A 56 -2.71 6.63 10.18
C ALA A 56 -1.58 7.56 9.79
N ARG A 57 -0.98 7.42 8.60
CA ARG A 57 0.01 8.37 8.08
C ARG A 57 -0.55 9.78 7.97
N SER A 58 -1.75 9.95 7.39
CA SER A 58 -2.36 11.28 7.28
C SER A 58 -2.62 11.92 8.64
N ALA A 59 -2.84 11.12 9.69
CA ALA A 59 -2.95 11.56 11.07
C ALA A 59 -1.58 11.76 11.76
N GLN A 60 -0.53 11.05 11.32
CA GLN A 60 0.84 11.11 11.84
C GLN A 60 1.73 12.13 11.13
N MET A 61 1.25 12.82 10.10
CA MET A 61 1.84 14.07 9.63
C MET A 61 1.24 15.20 10.48
N PRO A 62 1.80 15.56 11.65
CA PRO A 62 1.53 16.86 12.20
C PRO A 62 2.06 17.87 11.18
N ALA A 63 1.24 18.85 10.83
CA ALA A 63 1.67 20.02 10.09
C ALA A 63 2.98 20.52 10.72
N ALA A 64 4.07 20.42 9.99
CA ALA A 64 5.31 21.09 10.33
C ALA A 64 5.06 22.60 10.11
N THR A 65 4.87 23.30 11.22
CA THR A 65 5.10 24.74 11.37
C THR A 65 6.59 25.02 11.23
#